data_AF-A0A950P828-F1
#
_entry.id   AF-A0A950P828-F1
#
_cell.length_a   1.000
_cell.length_b   1.000
_cell.length_c   1.000
_cell.angle_alpha   90.00
_cell.angle_beta   90.00
_cell.angle_gamma   90.00
#
_symmetry.space_group_name_H-M   'P 1'
#
loop_
_entity.id
_entity.type
_entity.pdbx_description
1 polymer ?
#
loop_
_entity_poly.entity_id
_entity_poly.type
_entity_poly.pdbx_seq_one_letter_code
_entity_poly.pdbx_strand_id
1 'polypeptide(L)'
;FGLAGCHAAPPHRLHLRSASFDHHDVDTESFYNLDQNDVYEIYESGGGGYGDPKRRAAERVRDDVRDGLVSVQKARELYGVAIDPATLEVDSAATAKLRG
;
A
#
# COMPACT_ATOMS: atom_id res chain seq x y z
N PHE A 1 -8.76 3.81 11.19
CA PHE A 1 -9.97 4.14 10.40
C PHE A 1 -9.63 5.24 9.41
N GLY A 2 -10.37 5.37 8.30
CA GLY A 2 -10.29 6.52 7.39
C GLY A 2 -11.38 7.55 7.72
N LEU A 3 -11.24 8.77 7.19
CA LEU A 3 -12.19 9.87 7.41
C LEU A 3 -12.74 10.43 6.09
N ALA A 4 -13.94 11.00 6.15
CA ALA A 4 -14.58 11.72 5.03
C ALA A 4 -14.64 10.94 3.71
N GLY A 5 -14.93 9.64 3.78
CA GLY A 5 -15.06 8.77 2.60
C GLY A 5 -13.79 8.00 2.20
N CYS A 6 -12.71 8.09 2.99
CA CYS A 6 -11.47 7.37 2.74
C CYS A 6 -11.35 6.05 3.53
N HIS A 7 -10.33 5.26 3.18
CA HIS A 7 -10.08 3.95 3.78
C HIS A 7 -9.14 4.01 5.00
N ALA A 8 -9.25 3.01 5.87
CA ALA A 8 -8.25 2.75 6.90
C ALA A 8 -6.96 2.19 6.27
N ALA A 9 -5.81 2.39 6.92
CA ALA A 9 -4.61 1.66 6.56
C ALA A 9 -4.79 0.15 6.83
N PRO A 10 -4.09 -0.72 6.07
CA PRO A 10 -3.93 -2.11 6.45
C PRO A 10 -3.42 -2.22 7.90
N PRO A 11 -3.89 -3.21 8.68
CA PRO A 11 -3.34 -3.46 10.01
C PRO A 11 -1.87 -3.87 9.89
N HIS A 12 -1.09 -3.58 10.93
CA HIS A 12 0.26 -4.09 11.01
C HIS A 12 0.22 -5.62 11.07
N ARG A 13 1.26 -6.28 10.57
CA ARG A 13 1.45 -7.72 10.68
C ARG A 13 2.88 -8.04 11.07
N LEU A 14 3.02 -9.04 11.91
CA LEU A 14 4.30 -9.53 12.37
C LEU A 14 4.36 -11.00 11.96
N HIS A 15 5.41 -11.38 11.22
CA HIS A 15 5.62 -12.77 10.85
C HIS A 15 6.99 -13.24 11.33
N LEU A 16 7.05 -14.47 11.83
CA LEU A 16 8.30 -15.17 12.02
C LEU A 16 8.40 -16.27 10.96
N ARG A 17 9.48 -16.21 10.17
CA ARG A 17 9.87 -17.24 9.22
C ARG A 17 11.07 -17.98 9.77
N SER A 18 10.90 -19.24 10.11
CA SER A 18 11.99 -20.06 10.63
C SER A 18 13.00 -20.41 9.54
N ALA A 19 14.19 -20.87 9.95
CA ALA A 19 15.17 -21.46 9.04
C ALA A 19 14.65 -22.71 8.28
N SER A 20 13.63 -23.40 8.81
CA SER A 20 12.91 -24.49 8.11
C SER A 20 11.87 -23.99 7.10
N PHE A 21 11.73 -22.66 6.95
CA PHE A 21 10.70 -22.00 6.15
C PHE A 21 9.26 -22.21 6.64
N ASP A 22 9.08 -22.53 7.93
CA ASP A 22 7.76 -22.48 8.55
C ASP A 22 7.39 -21.02 8.82
N HIS A 23 6.15 -20.66 8.49
CA HIS A 23 5.60 -19.32 8.72
C HIS A 23 4.54 -19.39 9.82
N HIS A 24 4.63 -18.51 10.80
CA HIS A 24 3.52 -18.25 11.70
C HIS A 24 3.39 -16.77 12.02
N ASP A 25 2.14 -16.32 12.13
CA ASP A 25 1.81 -15.01 12.66
C ASP A 25 2.22 -14.97 14.14
N VAL A 26 2.80 -13.84 14.54
CA VAL A 26 3.24 -13.63 15.92
C VAL A 26 2.37 -12.55 16.58
N ASP A 27 2.13 -12.75 17.86
CA ASP A 27 1.33 -11.85 18.67
C ASP A 27 2.11 -10.57 18.98
N THR A 28 1.36 -9.48 19.13
CA THR A 28 1.90 -8.22 19.65
C THR A 28 2.28 -8.37 21.12
N GLU A 29 3.26 -7.58 21.55
CA GLU A 29 3.67 -7.47 22.97
C GLU A 29 4.09 -8.82 23.61
N SER A 30 4.61 -9.74 22.79
CA SER A 30 4.99 -11.10 23.20
C SER A 30 6.47 -11.39 22.92
N PHE A 31 7.04 -12.38 23.61
CA PHE A 31 8.44 -12.77 23.44
C PHE A 31 8.57 -14.04 22.59
N TYR A 32 9.49 -14.00 21.63
CA TYR A 32 9.84 -15.11 20.76
C TYR A 32 11.35 -15.35 20.82
N ASN A 33 11.75 -16.62 20.90
CA ASN A 33 13.15 -17.00 20.70
C ASN A 33 13.41 -17.13 19.21
N LEU A 34 14.53 -16.58 18.75
CA LEU A 34 14.98 -16.67 17.37
C LEU A 34 16.22 -17.53 17.31
N ASP A 35 16.24 -18.48 16.38
CA ASP A 35 17.41 -19.27 16.08
C ASP A 35 18.23 -18.65 14.93
N GLN A 36 19.42 -19.19 14.71
CA GLN A 36 20.25 -18.74 13.60
C GLN A 36 19.53 -18.95 12.26
N ASN A 37 19.48 -17.90 11.45
CA ASN A 37 18.84 -17.82 10.13
C ASN A 37 17.30 -17.65 10.15
N ASP A 38 16.68 -17.45 11.30
CA ASP A 38 15.30 -16.99 11.35
C ASP A 38 15.16 -15.56 10.82
N VAL A 39 14.01 -15.26 10.22
CA VAL A 39 13.66 -13.93 9.72
C VAL A 39 12.40 -13.44 10.41
N TYR A 40 12.54 -12.35 11.15
CA TYR A 40 11.43 -11.63 11.74
C TYR A 40 11.01 -10.49 10.81
N GLU A 41 9.81 -10.57 10.24
CA GLU A 41 9.28 -9.58 9.31
C GLU A 41 8.22 -8.71 10.00
N ILE A 42 8.44 -7.40 9.98
CA ILE A 42 7.51 -6.42 10.51
C ILE A 42 6.90 -5.66 9.33
N TYR A 43 5.60 -5.83 9.14
CA TYR A 43 4.81 -5.05 8.20
C TYR A 43 4.10 -3.95 9.00
N GLU A 44 4.71 -2.77 9.04
CA GLU A 44 4.13 -1.63 9.76
C GLU A 44 2.88 -1.07 9.06
N SER A 45 1.91 -0.64 9.85
CA SER A 45 0.72 0.05 9.34
C SER A 45 1.00 1.53 9.11
N GLY A 46 0.49 2.07 8.00
CA GLY A 46 0.43 3.52 7.78
C GLY A 46 -0.72 4.20 8.52
N GLY A 47 -0.91 5.50 8.25
CA GLY A 47 -2.07 6.26 8.72
C GLY A 47 -3.34 6.04 7.88
N GLY A 48 -4.51 6.27 8.48
CA GLY A 48 -5.78 6.29 7.76
C GLY A 48 -5.90 7.47 6.80
N GLY A 49 -6.58 7.28 5.67
CA GLY A 49 -6.75 8.34 4.66
C GLY A 49 -7.84 9.36 5.01
N TYR A 50 -7.87 10.46 4.25
CA TYR A 50 -8.87 11.53 4.37
C TYR A 50 -9.45 11.92 3.01
N GLY A 51 -10.77 12.03 2.93
CA GLY A 51 -11.49 12.47 1.73
C GLY A 51 -11.68 11.36 0.68
N ASP A 52 -12.39 11.68 -0.39
CA ASP A 52 -12.56 10.79 -1.54
C ASP A 52 -11.24 10.66 -2.33
N PRO A 53 -10.64 9.46 -2.43
CA PRO A 53 -9.41 9.23 -3.19
C PRO A 53 -9.48 9.68 -4.65
N LYS A 54 -10.64 9.57 -5.32
CA LYS A 54 -10.80 9.98 -6.73
C LYS A 54 -10.68 11.50 -6.91
N ARG A 55 -10.79 12.29 -5.84
CA ARG A 55 -10.61 13.75 -5.87
C ARG A 55 -9.16 14.19 -5.73
N ARG A 56 -8.22 13.28 -5.40
CA ARG A 56 -6.78 13.59 -5.37
C ARG A 56 -6.30 13.95 -6.77
N ALA A 57 -5.46 14.99 -6.89
CA ALA A 57 -4.90 15.41 -8.18
C ALA A 57 -4.10 14.26 -8.82
N ALA A 58 -4.33 14.01 -10.12
CA ALA A 58 -3.71 12.88 -10.83
C ALA A 58 -2.17 12.96 -10.81
N GLU A 59 -1.62 14.16 -10.99
CA GLU A 59 -0.17 14.42 -10.92
C GLU A 59 0.45 14.03 -9.58
N ARG A 60 -0.27 14.27 -8.47
CA ARG A 60 0.20 13.87 -7.14
C ARG A 60 0.19 12.36 -6.96
N VAL A 61 -0.79 11.67 -7.53
CA VAL A 61 -0.83 10.20 -7.53
C VAL A 61 0.29 9.64 -8.38
N ARG A 62 0.61 10.27 -9.53
CA ARG A 62 1.77 9.91 -10.34
C ARG A 62 3.08 10.06 -9.56
N ASP A 63 3.25 11.16 -8.83
CA ASP A 63 4.42 11.35 -7.98
C ASP A 63 4.49 10.25 -6.89
N ASP A 64 3.36 9.92 -6.24
CA ASP A 64 3.30 8.81 -5.28
C ASP A 64 3.70 7.45 -5.92
N VAL A 65 3.39 7.24 -7.21
CA VAL A 65 3.80 6.04 -7.95
C VAL A 65 5.28 6.05 -8.31
N ARG A 66 5.79 7.18 -8.80
CA ARG A 66 7.22 7.35 -9.12
C ARG A 66 8.09 7.14 -7.88
N ASP A 67 7.60 7.59 -6.72
CA ASP A 67 8.31 7.50 -5.45
C ASP A 67 8.11 6.12 -4.77
N GLY A 68 7.37 5.20 -5.39
CA GLY A 68 7.16 3.82 -4.91
C GLY A 68 6.18 3.68 -3.74
N LEU A 69 5.49 4.76 -3.36
CA LEU A 69 4.51 4.76 -2.27
C LEU A 69 3.18 4.11 -2.69
N VAL A 70 2.86 4.18 -3.99
CA VAL A 70 1.65 3.60 -4.58
C VAL A 70 2.05 2.79 -5.81
N SER A 71 1.43 1.63 -6.03
CA SER A 71 1.64 0.89 -7.27
C SER A 71 0.78 1.45 -8.40
N VAL A 72 1.20 1.29 -9.66
CA VAL A 72 0.39 1.66 -10.85
C VAL A 72 -1.01 1.04 -10.78
N GLN A 73 -1.10 -0.21 -10.31
CA GLN A 73 -2.38 -0.88 -10.09
C GLN A 73 -3.25 -0.15 -9.05
N LYS A 74 -2.68 0.22 -7.90
CA LYS A 74 -3.43 0.92 -6.84
C LYS A 74 -3.79 2.35 -7.23
N ALA A 75 -2.97 3.03 -8.03
CA ALA A 75 -3.32 4.32 -8.64
C ALA A 75 -4.62 4.21 -9.45
N ARG A 76 -4.76 3.16 -10.26
CA ARG A 76 -5.96 2.90 -11.06
C ARG A 76 -7.18 2.54 -10.20
N GLU A 77 -7.01 1.56 -9.31
CA GLU A 77 -8.12 0.99 -8.53
C GLU A 77 -8.68 1.97 -7.49
N LEU A 78 -7.81 2.64 -6.74
CA LEU A 78 -8.21 3.45 -5.59
C LEU A 78 -8.44 4.91 -6.00
N TYR A 79 -7.52 5.48 -6.78
CA TYR A 79 -7.56 6.90 -7.12
C TYR A 79 -8.21 7.17 -8.48
N GLY A 80 -8.52 6.13 -9.27
CA GLY A 80 -9.03 6.28 -10.62
C GLY A 80 -8.03 6.94 -11.58
N VAL A 81 -6.72 6.84 -11.31
CA VAL A 81 -5.67 7.45 -12.13
C VAL A 81 -4.99 6.36 -12.94
N ALA A 82 -5.02 6.49 -14.27
CA ALA A 82 -4.30 5.62 -15.17
C ALA A 82 -2.88 6.19 -15.40
N ILE A 83 -1.86 5.37 -15.17
CA ILE A 83 -0.45 5.72 -15.38
C ILE A 83 0.14 4.67 -16.32
N ASP A 84 0.89 5.13 -17.31
CA ASP A 84 1.65 4.25 -18.21
C ASP A 84 2.85 3.67 -17.43
N PRO A 85 2.98 2.34 -17.31
CA PRO A 85 4.05 1.72 -16.52
C PRO A 85 5.45 1.86 -17.13
N ALA A 86 5.56 2.15 -18.44
CA ALA A 86 6.84 2.32 -19.11
C ALA A 86 7.38 3.75 -18.99
N THR A 87 6.49 4.75 -18.99
CA THR A 87 6.88 6.17 -18.94
C THR A 87 6.63 6.81 -17.58
N LEU A 88 5.79 6.19 -16.75
CA LEU A 88 5.26 6.74 -15.49
C LEU A 88 4.51 8.06 -15.66
N GLU A 89 3.96 8.32 -16.84
CA GLU A 89 3.13 9.50 -17.11
C GLU A 89 1.62 9.20 -16.96
N VAL A 90 0.85 10.24 -16.65
CA VAL A 90 -0.61 10.14 -16.50
C VAL A 90 -1.28 10.02 -17.87
N ASP A 91 -2.06 8.95 -18.06
CA ASP A 91 -3.03 8.88 -19.16
C ASP A 91 -4.28 9.68 -18.77
N SER A 92 -4.34 10.92 -19.25
CA SER A 92 -5.43 11.84 -18.97
C SER A 92 -6.78 11.34 -19.50
N ALA A 93 -6.80 10.67 -20.65
CA ALA A 93 -8.03 10.19 -21.27
C ALA A 93 -8.61 8.98 -20.52
N ALA A 94 -7.77 8.01 -20.16
CA ALA A 94 -8.19 6.87 -19.34
C ALA A 94 -8.57 7.30 -17.91
N THR A 95 -7.81 8.23 -17.31
CA THR A 95 -8.13 8.81 -15.99
C THR A 95 -9.50 9.49 -15.99
N ALA A 96 -9.82 10.27 -17.02
CA ALA A 96 -11.14 10.90 -17.15
C ALA A 96 -12.27 9.85 -17.21
N LYS A 97 -12.08 8.73 -17.93
CA LYS A 97 -13.06 7.63 -17.99
C LYS A 97 -13.25 6.91 -16.65
N LEU A 98 -12.19 6.77 -15.86
CA LEU A 98 -12.23 6.10 -14.55
C LEU A 98 -12.91 6.96 -13.45
N ARG A 99 -12.91 8.28 -13.65
CA ARG A 99 -13.47 9.27 -12.71
C ARG A 99 -14.82 9.85 -13.14
N GLY A 100 -15.21 9.66 -14.41
CA GLY A 100 -16.50 10.08 -14.97
C GLY A 100 -17.67 9.25 -14.49
#